data_AF-A0A9Q0LQX8-F1
#
_entry.id   AF-A0A9Q0LQX8-F1
#
_cell.length_a   1.000
_cell.length_b   1.000
_cell.length_c   1.000
_cell.angle_alpha   90.00
_cell.angle_beta   90.00
_cell.angle_gamma   90.00
#
_symmetry.space_group_name_H-M   'P 1'
#
loop_
_entity.id
_entity.type
_entity.pdbx_description
1 polymer ?
#
loop_
_entity_poly.entity_id
_entity_poly.type
_entity_poly.pdbx_seq_one_letter_code
_entity_poly.pdbx_strand_id
1 'polypeptide(L)'
;MTESEIMMGAQDIGNFRAQIEQTKTIDTNSITYKGIFSEYFFYYGKQEEKELLTTDTSTAITINPLTKEKEYFLSFGLKSKYDGEGIKKYGRPPLNLMIILDISGSMSDSFRIDNDLNENEAIANKLEIAKRAIIGLLPHLNDSDNFGMVIFDSVAEIFENFGNWKEKNKEDILERMKSLKPRGGTNMEKGLSKGAKMIQKFYSTKSRR
;
A
#
# COMPACT_ATOMS: atom_id res chain seq x y z
N MET A 1 24.24 -6.00 -12.08
CA MET A 1 23.38 -4.80 -12.18
C MET A 1 21.96 -5.30 -12.26
N THR A 2 21.23 -5.17 -11.17
CA THR A 2 19.84 -5.59 -11.06
C THR A 2 18.97 -4.50 -11.66
N GLU A 3 18.21 -4.84 -12.71
CA GLU A 3 17.11 -4.00 -13.21
C GLU A 3 16.15 -3.73 -12.05
N SER A 4 16.10 -2.48 -11.59
CA SER A 4 15.08 -2.04 -10.67
C SER A 4 13.77 -1.95 -11.45
N GLU A 5 12.82 -2.86 -11.17
CA GLU A 5 11.44 -2.70 -11.59
C GLU A 5 10.92 -1.37 -11.05
N ILE A 6 10.78 -0.37 -11.92
CA ILE A 6 10.25 0.94 -11.57
C ILE A 6 8.75 0.79 -11.36
N MET A 7 8.32 0.73 -10.10
CA MET A 7 6.92 0.70 -9.72
C MET A 7 6.26 2.04 -10.09
N MET A 8 5.39 2.02 -11.10
CA MET A 8 4.65 3.21 -11.52
C MET A 8 3.59 3.58 -10.47
N GLY A 9 3.78 4.72 -9.81
CA GLY A 9 2.80 5.32 -8.89
C GLY A 9 2.51 6.77 -9.25
N ALA A 10 1.33 7.28 -8.88
CA ALA A 10 0.91 8.67 -9.13
C ALA A 10 1.75 9.74 -8.39
N GLN A 11 2.77 9.32 -7.63
CA GLN A 11 3.72 10.17 -6.91
C GLN A 11 5.17 9.99 -7.41
N ASP A 12 5.42 9.12 -8.40
CA ASP A 12 6.78 8.70 -8.73
C ASP A 12 7.41 9.53 -9.87
N ILE A 13 8.19 10.53 -9.48
CA ILE A 13 9.07 11.31 -10.37
C ILE A 13 10.37 10.57 -10.72
N GLY A 14 10.63 9.42 -10.08
CA GLY A 14 11.77 8.55 -10.36
C GLY A 14 11.74 8.00 -11.78
N ASN A 15 10.55 7.71 -12.33
CA ASN A 15 10.41 7.29 -13.73
C ASN A 15 10.82 8.41 -14.71
N PHE A 16 10.44 9.67 -14.43
CA PHE A 16 10.88 10.84 -15.20
C PHE A 16 12.41 10.98 -15.17
N ARG A 17 13.02 10.85 -13.99
CA ARG A 17 14.48 10.92 -13.82
C ARG A 17 15.20 9.77 -14.54
N ALA A 18 14.68 8.54 -14.45
CA ALA A 18 15.24 7.38 -15.15
C ALA A 18 15.15 7.52 -16.68
N GLN A 19 14.08 8.14 -17.20
CA GLN A 19 13.94 8.41 -18.63
C GLN A 19 14.94 9.47 -19.14
N ILE A 20 15.25 10.48 -18.31
CA ILE A 20 16.35 11.44 -18.58
C ILE A 20 17.70 10.71 -18.65
N GLU A 21 17.98 9.85 -17.67
CA GLU A 21 19.24 9.09 -17.62
C GLU A 21 19.39 8.14 -18.81
N GLN A 22 18.28 7.61 -19.33
CA GLN A 22 18.26 6.75 -20.52
C GLN A 22 18.21 7.52 -21.86
N THR A 23 18.31 8.87 -21.86
CA THR A 23 18.22 9.73 -23.07
C THR A 23 16.96 9.50 -23.91
N LYS A 24 15.84 9.09 -23.28
CA LYS A 24 14.55 8.93 -23.96
C LYS A 24 13.81 10.27 -24.01
N THR A 25 13.05 10.48 -25.08
CA THR A 25 12.15 11.65 -25.19
C THR A 25 11.08 11.56 -24.11
N ILE A 26 10.91 12.66 -23.38
CA ILE A 26 10.04 12.70 -22.20
C ILE A 26 8.66 13.23 -22.60
N ASP A 27 7.61 12.50 -22.25
CA ASP A 27 6.23 12.98 -22.38
C ASP A 27 5.96 14.08 -21.34
N THR A 28 5.29 15.17 -21.71
CA THR A 28 4.96 16.27 -20.79
C THR A 28 4.04 15.82 -19.65
N ASN A 29 3.30 14.73 -19.83
CA ASN A 29 2.47 14.12 -18.77
C ASN A 29 3.28 13.38 -17.69
N SER A 30 4.58 13.15 -17.91
CA SER A 30 5.46 12.48 -16.94
C SER A 30 5.82 13.37 -15.74
N ILE A 31 5.67 14.69 -15.87
CA ILE A 31 5.85 15.65 -14.78
C ILE A 31 4.50 15.86 -14.11
N THR A 32 4.29 15.20 -12.97
CA THR A 32 3.07 15.41 -12.18
C THR A 32 3.33 16.43 -11.08
N TYR A 33 2.37 17.33 -10.84
CA TYR A 33 2.44 18.26 -9.71
C TYR A 33 2.64 17.50 -8.39
N LYS A 34 1.97 16.35 -8.22
CA LYS A 34 2.11 15.48 -7.04
C LYS A 34 3.53 14.99 -6.85
N GLY A 35 4.19 14.53 -7.92
CA GLY A 35 5.57 14.06 -7.89
C GLY A 35 6.56 15.17 -7.51
N ILE A 36 6.36 16.39 -8.05
CA ILE A 36 7.17 17.55 -7.65
C ILE A 36 6.92 17.90 -6.18
N PHE A 37 5.66 18.05 -5.76
CA PHE A 37 5.34 18.44 -4.39
C PHE A 37 5.77 17.39 -3.35
N SER A 38 5.79 16.10 -3.71
CA SER A 38 6.29 15.04 -2.82
C SER A 38 7.80 15.08 -2.61
N GLU A 39 8.58 15.74 -3.46
CA GLU A 39 10.01 15.97 -3.22
C GLU A 39 10.25 17.07 -2.18
N TYR A 40 9.27 17.94 -1.92
CA TYR A 40 9.36 18.95 -0.89
C TYR A 40 9.04 18.33 0.47
N PHE A 41 10.08 18.19 1.29
CA PHE A 41 9.92 17.90 2.72
C PHE A 41 10.04 19.20 3.51
N PHE A 42 9.21 19.36 4.53
CA PHE A 42 9.38 20.42 5.50
C PHE A 42 10.33 19.93 6.61
N TYR A 43 11.10 20.84 7.20
CA TYR A 43 11.92 20.48 8.35
C TYR A 43 11.02 20.37 9.59
N TYR A 44 10.85 19.16 10.11
CA TYR A 44 9.97 18.87 11.27
C TYR A 44 10.71 18.90 12.62
N GLY A 45 11.84 19.63 12.69
CA GLY A 45 12.67 19.73 13.89
C GLY A 45 13.59 18.53 14.10
N LYS A 46 13.97 18.29 15.36
CA LYS A 46 14.80 17.13 15.74
C LYS A 46 14.02 15.83 15.57
N GLN A 47 14.76 14.78 15.17
CA GLN A 47 14.26 13.42 15.09
C GLN A 47 13.74 12.96 16.44
N GLU A 48 12.56 12.33 16.44
CA GLU A 48 12.02 11.66 17.62
C GLU A 48 12.81 10.37 17.84
N GLU A 49 13.22 10.08 19.08
CA GLU A 49 14.05 8.90 19.37
C GLU A 49 13.35 7.89 20.28
N LYS A 50 12.30 8.29 20.99
CA LYS A 50 11.72 7.50 22.08
C LYS A 50 10.26 7.13 21.82
N GLU A 51 9.49 8.10 21.38
CA GLU A 51 8.04 7.96 21.30
C GLU A 51 7.58 7.37 19.96
N LEU A 52 6.45 6.66 20.00
CA LEU A 52 5.83 6.11 18.79
C LEU A 52 5.30 7.21 17.87
N LEU A 53 4.73 8.26 18.46
CA LEU A 53 4.15 9.38 17.74
C LEU A 53 4.32 10.65 18.58
N THR A 54 5.01 11.64 18.02
CA THR A 54 5.02 13.02 18.52
C THR A 54 4.58 13.98 17.45
N THR A 55 4.05 15.13 17.86
CA THR A 55 3.57 16.16 16.96
C THR A 55 4.43 17.41 17.10
N ASP A 56 4.83 18.00 15.98
CA ASP A 56 5.41 19.33 15.91
C ASP A 56 4.40 20.27 15.25
N THR A 57 4.18 21.44 15.83
CA THR A 57 3.16 22.37 15.33
C THR A 57 3.77 23.72 15.05
N SER A 58 3.50 24.29 13.89
CA SER A 58 3.96 25.63 13.51
C SER A 58 2.80 26.42 12.92
N THR A 59 2.79 27.71 13.17
CA THR A 59 1.76 28.62 12.64
C THR A 59 2.42 29.73 11.84
N ALA A 60 1.82 30.08 10.70
CA ALA A 60 2.22 31.23 9.91
C ALA A 60 1.01 32.09 9.58
N ILE A 61 1.25 33.40 9.45
CA ILE A 61 0.24 34.36 9.03
C ILE A 61 0.82 35.07 7.82
N THR A 62 0.05 35.12 6.73
CA THR A 62 0.42 35.90 5.55
C THR A 62 -0.79 36.64 5.01
N ILE A 63 -0.53 37.58 4.11
CA ILE A 63 -1.57 38.31 3.39
C ILE A 63 -1.63 37.70 2.00
N ASN A 64 -2.82 37.25 1.60
CA ASN A 64 -3.02 36.72 0.26
C ASN A 64 -2.66 37.81 -0.77
N PRO A 65 -1.72 37.57 -1.70
CA PRO A 65 -1.25 38.60 -2.61
C PRO A 65 -2.34 39.08 -3.59
N LEU A 66 -3.34 38.24 -3.88
CA LEU A 66 -4.45 38.53 -4.78
C LEU A 66 -5.64 39.17 -4.05
N THR A 67 -6.10 38.58 -2.96
CA THR A 67 -7.31 39.04 -2.26
C THR A 67 -7.04 40.10 -1.19
N LYS A 68 -5.78 40.27 -0.78
CA LYS A 68 -5.35 41.14 0.34
C LYS A 68 -5.91 40.75 1.71
N GLU A 69 -6.56 39.60 1.82
CA GLU A 69 -7.07 39.09 3.08
C GLU A 69 -5.96 38.42 3.90
N LYS A 70 -6.14 38.43 5.22
CA LYS A 70 -5.22 37.78 6.15
C LYS A 70 -5.52 36.30 6.22
N GLU A 71 -4.54 35.48 5.91
CA GLU A 71 -4.62 34.01 5.94
C GLU A 71 -3.81 33.45 7.11
N TYR A 72 -4.34 32.39 7.71
CA TYR A 72 -3.74 31.69 8.84
C TYR A 72 -3.40 30.26 8.40
N PHE A 73 -2.15 29.89 8.58
CA PHE A 73 -1.64 28.57 8.26
C PHE A 73 -1.25 27.87 9.54
N LEU A 74 -1.66 26.61 9.68
CA LEU A 74 -1.27 25.72 10.75
C LEU A 74 -0.67 24.47 10.13
N SER A 75 0.57 24.19 10.50
CA SER A 75 1.31 22.99 10.12
C SER A 75 1.32 22.02 11.28
N PHE A 76 1.06 20.74 10.97
CA PHE A 76 1.21 19.61 11.88
C PHE A 76 2.21 18.63 11.28
N GLY A 77 3.40 18.54 11.87
CA GLY A 77 4.37 17.50 11.60
C GLY A 77 4.15 16.31 12.53
N LEU A 78 4.04 15.10 11.98
CA LEU A 78 4.01 13.87 12.76
C LEU A 78 5.41 13.25 12.73
N LYS A 79 5.91 12.86 13.91
CA LYS A 79 7.23 12.24 14.08
C LYS A 79 7.11 10.92 14.82
N SER A 80 8.00 10.00 14.52
CA SER A 80 8.10 8.71 15.19
C SER A 80 9.57 8.35 15.42
N LYS A 81 9.84 7.59 16.49
CA LYS A 81 11.13 6.93 16.67
C LYS A 81 11.56 6.05 15.48
N TYR A 82 10.61 5.65 14.63
CA TYR A 82 10.86 4.83 13.45
C TYR A 82 11.27 5.65 12.21
N ASP A 83 11.21 6.98 12.23
CA ASP A 83 11.54 7.80 11.07
C ASP A 83 13.01 7.66 10.66
N GLY A 84 13.28 7.75 9.36
CA GLY A 84 14.63 7.62 8.78
C GLY A 84 15.27 6.28 9.11
N GLU A 85 16.43 6.32 9.78
CA GLU A 85 17.16 5.12 10.23
C GLU A 85 16.52 4.45 11.46
N GLY A 86 15.43 5.01 12.00
CA GLY A 86 14.73 4.51 13.18
C GLY A 86 14.20 3.08 13.03
N ILE A 87 13.65 2.72 11.87
CA ILE A 87 13.23 1.33 11.57
C ILE A 87 14.40 0.36 11.68
N LYS A 88 15.60 0.72 11.19
CA LYS A 88 16.78 -0.16 11.27
C LYS A 88 17.28 -0.28 12.72
N LYS A 89 17.21 0.79 13.49
CA LYS A 89 17.66 0.84 14.90
C LYS A 89 16.73 0.10 15.85
N TYR A 90 15.41 0.29 15.72
CA TYR A 90 14.43 -0.21 16.68
C TYR A 90 13.65 -1.44 16.19
N GLY A 91 13.84 -1.83 14.93
CA GLY A 91 13.07 -2.88 14.29
C GLY A 91 11.68 -2.42 13.88
N ARG A 92 11.13 -3.04 12.83
CA ARG A 92 9.76 -2.77 12.39
C ARG A 92 8.76 -3.22 13.47
N PRO A 93 7.77 -2.38 13.85
CA PRO A 93 6.71 -2.80 14.77
C PRO A 93 5.82 -3.90 14.15
N PRO A 94 5.15 -4.74 14.97
CA PRO A 94 4.21 -5.73 14.47
C PRO A 94 3.10 -5.12 13.61
N LEU A 95 2.81 -5.75 12.47
CA LEU A 95 1.82 -5.31 11.50
C LEU A 95 0.52 -6.09 11.65
N ASN A 96 -0.60 -5.40 11.44
CA ASN A 96 -1.92 -6.00 11.31
C ASN A 96 -2.39 -5.82 9.86
N LEU A 97 -2.29 -6.87 9.05
CA LEU A 97 -2.58 -6.83 7.63
C LEU A 97 -3.88 -7.59 7.30
N MET A 98 -4.86 -6.88 6.74
CA MET A 98 -6.09 -7.47 6.20
C MET A 98 -6.15 -7.19 4.70
N ILE A 99 -6.14 -8.25 3.89
CA ILE A 99 -6.27 -8.15 2.44
C ILE A 99 -7.72 -8.43 2.05
N ILE A 100 -8.28 -7.59 1.18
CA ILE A 100 -9.63 -7.76 0.63
C ILE A 100 -9.49 -7.83 -0.88
N LEU A 101 -9.58 -9.05 -1.42
CA LEU A 101 -9.29 -9.34 -2.82
C LEU A 101 -10.59 -9.48 -3.63
N ASP A 102 -10.70 -8.68 -4.68
CA ASP A 102 -11.74 -8.83 -5.69
C ASP A 102 -11.44 -10.08 -6.53
N ILE A 103 -12.43 -10.96 -6.67
CA ILE A 103 -12.40 -12.14 -7.54
C ILE A 103 -13.54 -12.12 -8.56
N SER A 104 -14.12 -10.96 -8.84
CA SER A 104 -15.20 -10.77 -9.81
C SER A 104 -14.79 -11.16 -11.23
N GLY A 105 -15.78 -11.38 -12.11
CA GLY A 105 -15.51 -11.76 -13.50
C GLY A 105 -14.53 -10.83 -14.24
N SER A 106 -14.55 -9.52 -13.98
CA SER A 106 -13.61 -8.57 -14.63
C SER A 106 -12.14 -8.81 -14.27
N MET A 107 -11.87 -9.55 -13.19
CA MET A 107 -10.52 -9.97 -12.82
C MET A 107 -9.96 -11.06 -13.73
N SER A 108 -10.79 -11.64 -14.62
CA SER A 108 -10.32 -12.52 -15.71
C SER A 108 -9.73 -11.76 -16.89
N ASP A 109 -9.94 -10.44 -16.96
CA ASP A 109 -9.41 -9.64 -18.06
C ASP A 109 -7.88 -9.61 -18.01
N SER A 110 -7.29 -9.60 -19.21
CA SER A 110 -5.86 -9.36 -19.42
C SER A 110 -5.40 -8.07 -18.74
N PHE A 111 -4.30 -8.15 -18.01
CA PHE A 111 -3.63 -6.96 -17.50
C PHE A 111 -2.77 -6.37 -18.62
N ARG A 112 -3.20 -5.24 -19.17
CA ARG A 112 -2.43 -4.52 -20.18
C ARG A 112 -1.38 -3.68 -19.46
N ILE A 113 -0.11 -4.04 -19.65
CA ILE A 113 1.01 -3.15 -19.35
C ILE A 113 1.23 -2.37 -20.64
N ASP A 114 1.06 -1.05 -20.62
CA ASP A 114 1.22 -0.17 -21.80
C ASP A 114 2.68 -0.03 -22.28
N ASN A 115 3.57 -0.96 -21.90
CA ASN A 115 4.97 -0.96 -22.28
C ASN A 115 5.31 -2.21 -23.10
N ASP A 116 6.00 -1.94 -24.19
CA ASP A 116 6.53 -2.76 -25.28
C ASP A 116 7.42 -3.94 -24.81
N LEU A 117 6.86 -4.85 -24.00
CA LEU A 117 7.55 -6.07 -23.55
C LEU A 117 7.21 -7.23 -24.49
N ASN A 118 8.29 -7.89 -24.93
CA ASN A 118 8.33 -9.01 -25.87
C ASN A 118 7.12 -9.96 -25.76
N GLU A 119 6.56 -10.32 -26.92
CA GLU A 119 5.35 -11.14 -27.17
C GLU A 119 5.34 -12.56 -26.54
N ASN A 120 6.29 -12.91 -25.68
CA ASN A 120 6.47 -14.26 -25.12
C ASN A 120 6.05 -14.43 -23.65
N GLU A 121 5.65 -13.36 -22.93
CA GLU A 121 5.04 -13.52 -21.61
C GLU A 121 3.51 -13.64 -21.76
N ALA A 122 2.99 -14.82 -21.41
CA ALA A 122 1.55 -15.05 -21.36
C ALA A 122 0.87 -13.95 -20.54
N ILE A 123 0.01 -13.16 -21.20
CA ILE A 123 -0.69 -12.04 -20.58
C ILE A 123 -1.52 -12.58 -19.43
N ALA A 124 -1.00 -12.46 -18.22
CA ALA A 124 -1.67 -12.88 -17.02
C ALA A 124 -2.90 -12.00 -16.81
N ASN A 125 -4.00 -12.60 -16.38
CA ASN A 125 -5.17 -11.82 -16.00
C ASN A 125 -4.91 -11.02 -14.70
N LYS A 126 -5.75 -10.02 -14.44
CA LYS A 126 -5.65 -9.16 -13.25
C LYS A 126 -5.60 -9.99 -11.95
N LEU A 127 -6.35 -11.08 -11.86
CA LEU A 127 -6.34 -11.95 -10.68
C LEU A 127 -4.98 -12.64 -10.47
N GLU A 128 -4.38 -13.17 -11.53
CA GLU A 128 -3.07 -13.84 -11.44
C GLU A 128 -1.97 -12.86 -11.00
N ILE A 129 -2.02 -11.62 -11.45
CA ILE A 129 -1.08 -10.59 -10.99
C ILE A 129 -1.33 -10.22 -9.53
N ALA A 130 -2.59 -10.05 -9.11
CA ALA A 130 -2.93 -9.82 -7.71
C ALA A 130 -2.47 -10.99 -6.82
N LYS A 131 -2.67 -12.24 -7.27
CA LYS A 131 -2.17 -13.44 -6.59
C LYS A 131 -0.66 -13.41 -6.46
N ARG A 132 0.09 -13.09 -7.52
CA ARG A 132 1.56 -12.98 -7.46
C ARG A 132 2.02 -11.90 -6.48
N ALA A 133 1.38 -10.73 -6.49
CA ALA A 133 1.69 -9.65 -5.55
C ALA A 133 1.47 -10.07 -4.10
N ILE A 134 0.35 -10.74 -3.81
CA ILE A 134 0.06 -11.25 -2.46
C ILE A 134 1.07 -12.34 -2.08
N ILE A 135 1.34 -13.30 -2.96
CA ILE A 135 2.31 -14.38 -2.71
C ILE A 135 3.71 -13.81 -2.49
N GLY A 136 4.11 -12.77 -3.23
CA GLY A 136 5.38 -12.07 -3.01
C GLY A 136 5.42 -11.27 -1.71
N LEU A 137 4.28 -10.77 -1.23
CA LEU A 137 4.17 -10.05 0.03
C LEU A 137 4.29 -10.96 1.27
N LEU A 138 3.67 -12.15 1.24
CA LEU A 138 3.57 -13.04 2.42
C LEU A 138 4.92 -13.40 3.08
N PRO A 139 6.03 -13.65 2.34
CA PRO A 139 7.36 -13.88 2.92
C PRO A 139 7.93 -12.71 3.71
N HIS A 140 7.44 -11.47 3.50
CA HIS A 140 7.90 -10.29 4.23
C HIS A 140 7.19 -10.08 5.57
N LEU A 141 6.20 -10.91 5.90
CA LEU A 141 5.54 -10.91 7.20
C LEU A 141 6.40 -11.60 8.26
N ASN A 142 6.54 -10.95 9.40
CA ASN A 142 7.22 -11.47 10.58
C ASN A 142 6.26 -12.32 11.43
N ASP A 143 6.81 -13.23 12.25
CA ASP A 143 6.04 -14.06 13.18
C ASP A 143 5.15 -13.28 14.15
N SER A 144 5.50 -12.03 14.45
CA SER A 144 4.72 -11.15 15.33
C SER A 144 3.52 -10.49 14.64
N ASP A 145 3.44 -10.56 13.31
CA ASP A 145 2.38 -9.91 12.55
C ASP A 145 1.06 -10.69 12.67
N ASN A 146 -0.05 -10.00 12.40
CA ASN A 146 -1.34 -10.63 12.21
C ASN A 146 -1.76 -10.47 10.74
N PHE A 147 -2.25 -11.56 10.16
CA PHE A 147 -2.72 -11.62 8.79
C PHE A 147 -4.15 -12.14 8.75
N GLY A 148 -4.94 -11.59 7.82
CA GLY A 148 -6.21 -12.14 7.42
C GLY A 148 -6.54 -11.74 5.99
N MET A 149 -7.45 -12.49 5.38
CA MET A 149 -7.82 -12.25 4.00
C MET A 149 -9.29 -12.54 3.76
N VAL A 150 -9.95 -11.66 3.02
CA VAL A 150 -11.31 -11.79 2.54
C VAL A 150 -11.27 -11.77 1.02
N ILE A 151 -12.03 -12.65 0.39
CA ILE A 151 -12.28 -12.60 -1.06
C ILE A 151 -13.71 -12.15 -1.29
N PHE A 152 -13.97 -11.44 -2.38
CA PHE A 152 -15.33 -11.02 -2.71
C PHE A 152 -15.63 -11.04 -4.21
N ASP A 153 -16.88 -11.35 -4.50
CA ASP A 153 -17.55 -11.20 -5.80
C ASP A 153 -18.93 -10.56 -5.54
N SER A 154 -20.03 -11.18 -5.96
CA SER A 154 -21.40 -10.87 -5.51
C SER A 154 -21.61 -11.08 -3.99
N VAL A 155 -20.79 -11.95 -3.38
CA VAL A 155 -20.74 -12.25 -1.94
C VAL A 155 -19.32 -12.07 -1.40
N ALA A 156 -19.17 -11.97 -0.07
CA ALA A 156 -17.87 -11.88 0.57
C ALA A 156 -17.62 -13.12 1.44
N GLU A 157 -16.43 -13.69 1.36
CA GLU A 157 -16.03 -14.93 2.02
C GLU A 157 -14.71 -14.74 2.77
N ILE A 158 -14.58 -15.42 3.91
CA ILE A 158 -13.31 -15.40 4.65
C ILE A 158 -12.39 -16.36 3.93
N PHE A 159 -11.31 -15.84 3.35
CA PHE A 159 -10.25 -16.66 2.79
C PHE A 159 -9.32 -17.11 3.91
N GLU A 160 -8.83 -16.20 4.75
CA GLU A 160 -8.00 -16.55 5.90
C GLU A 160 -8.46 -15.79 7.14
N ASN A 161 -8.64 -16.50 8.26
CA ASN A 161 -9.08 -15.86 9.51
C ASN A 161 -8.03 -14.86 10.00
N PHE A 162 -8.46 -13.71 10.52
CA PHE A 162 -7.52 -12.72 11.04
C PHE A 162 -6.87 -13.22 12.34
N GLY A 163 -5.54 -13.31 12.38
CA GLY A 163 -4.79 -13.79 13.54
C GLY A 163 -3.30 -13.83 13.30
N ASN A 164 -2.55 -14.33 14.28
CA ASN A 164 -1.09 -14.30 14.26
C ASN A 164 -0.51 -15.11 13.08
N TRP A 165 0.46 -14.53 12.37
CA TRP A 165 1.06 -15.09 11.17
C TRP A 165 1.86 -16.36 11.44
N LYS A 166 2.55 -16.45 12.59
CA LYS A 166 3.30 -17.63 13.00
C LYS A 166 2.44 -18.88 13.12
N GLU A 167 1.16 -18.71 13.47
CA GLU A 167 0.21 -19.80 13.68
C GLU A 167 -0.46 -20.27 12.38
N LYS A 168 -0.19 -19.61 11.24
CA LYS A 168 -0.82 -19.93 9.96
C LYS A 168 -0.10 -21.05 9.22
N ASN A 169 -0.88 -21.89 8.56
CA ASN A 169 -0.38 -22.87 7.60
C ASN A 169 -0.12 -22.14 6.26
N LYS A 170 1.16 -21.85 5.98
CA LYS A 170 1.57 -21.05 4.82
C LYS A 170 1.38 -21.83 3.53
N GLU A 171 1.65 -23.13 3.56
CA GLU A 171 1.50 -24.04 2.43
C GLU A 171 0.04 -24.11 1.98
N ASP A 172 -0.89 -24.30 2.93
CA ASP A 172 -2.35 -24.32 2.67
C ASP A 172 -2.83 -22.99 2.06
N ILE A 173 -2.39 -21.85 2.60
CA ILE A 173 -2.72 -20.53 2.07
C ILE A 173 -2.26 -20.42 0.61
N LEU A 174 -1.03 -20.83 0.30
CA LEU A 174 -0.47 -20.78 -1.05
C LEU A 174 -1.21 -21.69 -2.02
N GLU A 175 -1.59 -22.90 -1.60
CA GLU A 175 -2.37 -23.83 -2.42
C GLU A 175 -3.77 -23.30 -2.72
N ARG A 176 -4.49 -22.82 -1.70
CA ARG A 176 -5.80 -22.20 -1.89
C ARG A 176 -5.72 -20.95 -2.76
N MET A 177 -4.69 -20.13 -2.60
CA MET A 177 -4.46 -18.94 -3.44
C MET A 177 -4.30 -19.34 -4.91
N LYS A 178 -3.48 -20.36 -5.21
CA LYS A 178 -3.30 -20.87 -6.59
C LYS A 178 -4.62 -21.33 -7.20
N SER A 179 -5.51 -21.92 -6.41
CA SER A 179 -6.81 -22.42 -6.87
C SER A 179 -7.88 -21.34 -7.14
N LEU A 180 -7.67 -20.09 -6.70
CA LEU A 180 -8.62 -19.00 -6.90
C LEU A 180 -8.86 -18.73 -8.38
N LYS A 181 -10.14 -18.57 -8.74
CA LYS A 181 -10.60 -18.24 -10.09
C LYS A 181 -11.58 -17.07 -10.05
N PRO A 182 -11.61 -16.24 -11.11
CA PRO A 182 -12.61 -15.20 -11.25
C PRO A 182 -14.02 -15.79 -11.32
N ARG A 183 -14.99 -15.18 -10.64
CA ARG A 183 -16.40 -15.59 -10.67
C ARG A 183 -17.32 -14.45 -10.23
N GLY A 184 -18.59 -14.51 -10.61
CA GLY A 184 -19.63 -13.62 -10.09
C GLY A 184 -19.47 -12.14 -10.48
N GLY A 185 -20.25 -11.28 -9.81
CA GLY A 185 -20.21 -9.82 -9.95
C GLY A 185 -19.29 -9.18 -8.92
N THR A 186 -19.49 -7.89 -8.64
CA THR A 186 -18.62 -7.11 -7.73
C THR A 186 -19.46 -6.47 -6.62
N ASN A 187 -19.21 -6.85 -5.37
CA ASN A 187 -19.82 -6.25 -4.18
C ASN A 187 -18.72 -5.87 -3.17
N MET A 188 -18.07 -4.76 -3.44
CA MET A 188 -16.97 -4.22 -2.64
C MET A 188 -17.38 -3.90 -1.20
N GLU A 189 -18.61 -3.41 -0.99
CA GLU A 189 -19.12 -3.07 0.34
C GLU A 189 -19.16 -4.30 1.26
N LYS A 190 -19.66 -5.44 0.76
CA LYS A 190 -19.66 -6.69 1.53
C LYS A 190 -18.25 -7.15 1.87
N GLY A 191 -17.30 -7.02 0.94
CA GLY A 191 -15.88 -7.33 1.15
C GLY A 191 -15.29 -6.49 2.28
N LEU A 192 -15.39 -5.16 2.16
CA LEU A 192 -14.90 -4.19 3.14
C LEU A 192 -15.54 -4.39 4.53
N SER A 193 -16.88 -4.51 4.57
CA SER A 193 -17.62 -4.73 5.82
C SER A 193 -17.19 -6.01 6.54
N LYS A 194 -16.97 -7.10 5.78
CA LYS A 194 -16.55 -8.38 6.34
C LYS A 194 -15.12 -8.33 6.88
N GLY A 195 -14.19 -7.72 6.15
CA GLY A 195 -12.82 -7.50 6.61
C GLY A 195 -12.77 -6.63 7.88
N ALA A 196 -13.51 -5.53 7.90
CA ALA A 196 -13.60 -4.64 9.07
C ALA A 196 -14.16 -5.36 10.31
N LYS A 197 -15.24 -6.14 10.15
CA LYS A 197 -15.83 -6.94 11.24
C LYS A 197 -14.86 -7.98 11.80
N MET A 198 -14.03 -8.60 10.95
CA MET A 198 -13.02 -9.56 11.41
C MET A 198 -11.98 -8.89 12.30
N ILE A 199 -11.44 -7.74 11.88
CA ILE A 199 -10.49 -6.97 12.68
C ILE A 199 -11.14 -6.54 14.01
N GLN A 200 -12.37 -6.00 13.96
CA GLN A 200 -13.10 -5.58 15.17
C GLN A 200 -13.30 -6.74 16.16
N LYS A 201 -13.67 -7.94 15.66
CA LYS A 201 -13.85 -9.13 16.48
C LYS A 201 -12.53 -9.57 17.16
N PHE A 202 -11.42 -9.48 16.45
CA PHE A 202 -10.10 -9.81 17.00
C PHE A 202 -9.72 -8.87 18.17
N TYR A 203 -9.87 -7.56 17.99
CA TYR A 203 -9.55 -6.60 19.05
C TYR A 203 -10.52 -6.63 20.22
N SER A 204 -11.81 -6.82 19.99
CA SER A 204 -12.79 -6.94 21.08
C SER A 204 -12.59 -8.20 21.93
N THR A 205 -12.15 -9.31 21.32
CA THR A 205 -11.79 -10.53 22.06
C THR A 205 -10.52 -10.35 22.87
N LYS A 206 -9.53 -9.62 22.33
CA LYS A 206 -8.26 -9.35 23.02
C LYS A 206 -8.42 -8.37 24.19
N SER A 207 -9.32 -7.39 24.10
CA SER A 207 -9.62 -6.45 25.20
C SER A 207 -10.35 -7.08 26.39
N ARG A 208 -10.86 -8.31 26.27
CA ARG A 208 -11.57 -9.03 27.33
C ARG A 208 -10.69 -10.05 28.07
N ARG A 209 -9.43 -10.20 27.67
CA ARG A 209 -8.41 -11.02 28.31
C ARG A 209 -7.33 -10.13 28.90
#